data_AF-A0A6H9HSW6-F1
#
_entry.id   AF-A0A6H9HSW6-F1
#
_cell.length_a   1.000
_cell.length_b   1.000
_cell.length_c   1.000
_cell.angle_alpha   90.00
_cell.angle_beta   90.00
_cell.angle_gamma   90.00
#
_symmetry.space_group_name_H-M   'P 1'
#
loop_
_entity.id
_entity.type
_entity.pdbx_description
1 polymer ?
#
loop_
_entity_poly.entity_id
_entity_poly.type
_entity_poly.pdbx_seq_one_letter_code
_entity_poly.pdbx_strand_id
1 'polypeptide(L)'
;MDKDRLQALLAELHRELAGSGTLDTESRRLIDQLLQDMQRLAADQPSRADAGDAGQLEQAALRLEAGHPRLAALLGQIADTLAKLGI
;
A
#
# COMPACT_ATOMS: atom_id res chain seq x y z
N MET A 1 8.86 13.66 -7.39
CA MET A 1 9.51 13.13 -6.18
C MET A 1 8.56 12.21 -5.42
N ASP A 2 7.32 12.61 -5.18
CA ASP A 2 6.37 11.81 -4.39
C ASP A 2 5.94 10.51 -5.09
N LYS A 3 5.83 10.52 -6.43
CA LYS A 3 5.54 9.33 -7.24
C LYS A 3 6.68 8.30 -7.26
N ASP A 4 7.93 8.73 -7.39
CA ASP A 4 9.11 7.86 -7.28
C ASP A 4 9.22 7.24 -5.88
N ARG A 5 8.91 8.03 -4.84
CA ARG A 5 8.88 7.57 -3.45
C ARG A 5 7.78 6.52 -3.23
N LEU A 6 6.59 6.76 -3.77
CA LEU A 6 5.48 5.79 -3.76
C LEU A 6 5.90 4.49 -4.44
N GLN A 7 6.52 4.54 -5.62
CA GLN A 7 7.01 3.35 -6.33
C GLN A 7 8.07 2.59 -5.52
N ALA A 8 8.98 3.29 -4.85
CA ALA A 8 9.97 2.66 -3.98
C ALA A 8 9.32 1.94 -2.79
N LEU A 9 8.35 2.58 -2.13
CA LEU A 9 7.59 1.98 -1.02
C LEU A 9 6.77 0.76 -1.47
N LEU A 10 6.14 0.82 -2.65
CA LEU A 10 5.41 -0.30 -3.23
C LEU A 10 6.33 -1.48 -3.55
N ALA A 11 7.52 -1.22 -4.11
CA ALA A 11 8.50 -2.24 -4.40
C ALA A 11 9.03 -2.91 -3.11
N GLU A 12 9.24 -2.13 -2.06
CA GLU A 12 9.65 -2.63 -0.75
C GLU A 12 8.56 -3.49 -0.10
N LEU A 13 7.30 -3.02 -0.14
CA LEU A 13 6.15 -3.78 0.35
C LEU A 13 6.01 -5.11 -0.39
N HIS A 14 6.17 -5.12 -1.72
CA HIS A 14 6.11 -6.34 -2.52
C HIS A 14 7.21 -7.34 -2.12
N ARG A 15 8.44 -6.87 -1.87
CA ARG A 15 9.53 -7.74 -1.40
C ARG A 15 9.24 -8.33 -0.03
N GLU A 16 8.73 -7.54 0.89
CA GLU A 16 8.40 -8.00 2.24
C GLU A 16 7.24 -9.01 2.24
N LEU A 17 6.24 -8.83 1.37
CA LEU A 17 5.17 -9.80 1.16
C LEU A 17 5.68 -11.10 0.55
N ALA A 18 6.59 -11.01 -0.43
CA ALA A 18 7.19 -12.18 -1.06
C ALA A 18 8.09 -12.96 -0.09
N GLY A 19 8.74 -12.27 0.85
CA GLY A 19 9.56 -12.89 1.89
C GLY A 19 8.77 -13.38 3.11
N SER A 20 7.62 -12.79 3.41
CA SER A 20 6.75 -13.16 4.53
C SER A 20 5.85 -14.34 4.16
N GLY A 21 6.41 -15.54 4.12
CA GLY A 21 5.67 -16.79 3.85
C GLY A 21 4.57 -17.14 4.86
N THR A 22 4.40 -16.36 5.93
CA THR A 22 3.37 -16.54 6.96
C THR A 22 2.14 -15.65 6.77
N LEU A 23 2.09 -14.85 5.71
CA LEU A 23 0.95 -13.97 5.47
C LEU A 23 -0.28 -14.78 5.08
N ASP A 24 -1.41 -14.50 5.73
CA ASP A 24 -2.67 -15.16 5.40
C ASP A 24 -3.09 -14.86 3.95
N THR A 25 -3.73 -15.82 3.29
CA THR A 25 -4.04 -15.73 1.85
C THR A 25 -4.99 -14.57 1.57
N GLU A 26 -5.89 -14.27 2.49
CA GLU A 26 -6.81 -13.13 2.40
C GLU A 26 -6.04 -11.80 2.47
N SER A 27 -5.18 -11.63 3.48
CA SER A 27 -4.34 -10.44 3.63
C SER A 27 -3.44 -10.23 2.42
N ARG A 28 -2.87 -11.32 1.89
CA ARG A 28 -1.99 -11.26 0.72
C ARG A 28 -2.74 -10.76 -0.51
N ARG A 29 -3.95 -11.26 -0.76
CA ARG A 29 -4.79 -10.78 -1.87
C ARG A 29 -5.17 -9.31 -1.72
N LEU A 30 -5.58 -8.90 -0.52
CA LEU A 30 -5.93 -7.52 -0.22
C LEU A 30 -4.79 -6.56 -0.55
N ILE A 31 -3.57 -6.92 -0.13
CA ILE A 31 -2.40 -6.07 -0.35
C ILE A 31 -1.95 -6.11 -1.82
N ASP A 32 -2.00 -7.26 -2.50
CA ASP A 32 -1.65 -7.37 -3.92
C ASP A 32 -2.60 -6.52 -4.79
N GLN A 33 -3.90 -6.55 -4.47
CA GLN A 33 -4.91 -5.75 -5.15
C GLN A 33 -4.67 -4.25 -4.94
N LEU A 34 -4.39 -3.84 -3.70
CA LEU A 34 -4.03 -2.46 -3.35
C LEU A 34 -2.77 -2.00 -4.12
N LEU A 35 -1.77 -2.88 -4.21
CA LEU A 35 -0.51 -2.60 -4.89
C LEU A 35 -0.72 -2.41 -6.40
N GLN A 36 -1.59 -3.20 -7.01
CA GLN A 36 -1.94 -3.08 -8.43
C GLN A 36 -2.75 -1.83 -8.72
N ASP A 37 -3.67 -1.47 -7.83
CA ASP A 37 -4.47 -0.25 -7.96
C ASP A 37 -3.57 0.99 -7.91
N MET A 38 -2.65 1.03 -6.94
CA MET A 38 -1.68 2.13 -6.85
C MET A 38 -0.66 2.17 -7.98
N GLN A 39 -0.21 1.02 -8.48
CA GLN A 39 0.67 1.02 -9.64
C GLN A 39 -0.06 1.58 -10.87
N ARG A 40 -1.35 1.28 -11.02
CA ARG A 40 -2.18 1.89 -12.08
C ARG A 40 -2.36 3.38 -11.84
N LEU A 41 -2.65 3.80 -10.63
CA LEU A 41 -2.81 5.20 -10.25
C LEU A 41 -1.52 6.02 -10.41
N ALA A 42 -0.38 5.39 -10.13
CA ALA A 42 0.93 5.97 -10.38
C ALA A 42 1.24 5.96 -11.88
N ALA A 43 0.89 4.93 -12.65
CA ALA A 43 1.23 4.85 -14.08
C ALA A 43 0.37 5.76 -14.96
N ASP A 44 -0.93 5.87 -14.66
CA ASP A 44 -1.89 6.67 -15.41
C ASP A 44 -2.02 8.09 -14.83
N GLN A 45 -2.56 9.03 -15.60
CA GLN A 45 -2.86 10.37 -15.06
C GLN A 45 -3.84 10.25 -13.89
N PRO A 46 -3.85 11.21 -12.92
CA PRO A 46 -4.57 11.08 -11.65
C PRO A 46 -6.06 10.96 -11.91
N SER A 47 -6.51 9.74 -12.16
CA SER A 47 -7.90 9.36 -12.19
C SER A 47 -8.29 9.27 -10.74
N ARG A 48 -8.61 10.45 -10.18
CA ARG A 48 -9.21 10.72 -8.87
C ARG A 48 -9.24 9.45 -8.03
N ALA A 49 -8.14 9.18 -7.31
CA ALA A 49 -8.26 8.27 -6.20
C ALA A 49 -9.32 8.89 -5.29
N ASP A 50 -10.33 8.11 -4.97
CA ASP A 50 -11.31 8.55 -3.99
C ASP A 50 -10.61 8.41 -2.63
N ALA A 51 -10.84 9.35 -1.73
CA ALA A 51 -10.27 9.35 -0.37
C ALA A 51 -10.51 8.02 0.41
N GLY A 52 -11.37 7.14 -0.11
CA GLY A 52 -11.55 5.76 0.34
C GLY A 52 -10.31 4.88 0.20
N ASP A 53 -9.44 5.10 -0.79
CA ASP A 53 -8.25 4.25 -1.01
C ASP A 53 -7.22 4.44 0.12
N ALA A 54 -6.97 5.69 0.51
CA ALA A 54 -6.15 6.06 1.67
C ALA A 54 -6.68 5.43 2.97
N GLY A 55 -8.00 5.51 3.19
CA GLY A 55 -8.63 4.90 4.37
C GLY A 55 -8.57 3.38 4.39
N GLN A 56 -8.69 2.74 3.22
CA GLN A 56 -8.61 1.28 3.12
C GLN A 56 -7.20 0.75 3.39
N LEU A 57 -6.16 1.48 3.00
CA LEU A 57 -4.77 1.18 3.38
C LEU A 57 -4.55 1.29 4.87
N GLU A 58 -5.06 2.34 5.50
CA GLU A 58 -4.89 2.55 6.93
C GLU A 58 -5.56 1.42 7.72
N GLN A 59 -6.74 0.97 7.29
CA GLN A 59 -7.38 -0.22 7.86
C GLN A 59 -6.60 -1.51 7.62
N ALA A 60 -6.01 -1.68 6.43
CA ALA A 60 -5.17 -2.85 6.15
C ALA A 60 -3.87 -2.83 6.99
N ALA A 61 -3.27 -1.66 7.20
CA ALA A 61 -2.12 -1.47 8.08
C ALA A 61 -2.45 -1.88 9.52
N LEU A 62 -3.59 -1.43 10.05
CA LEU A 62 -4.06 -1.80 11.40
C LEU A 62 -4.26 -3.31 11.55
N ARG A 63 -4.79 -3.99 10.54
CA ARG A 63 -4.96 -5.45 10.56
C ARG A 63 -3.62 -6.19 10.52
N LEU A 64 -2.64 -5.64 9.81
CA LEU A 64 -1.30 -6.22 9.69
C LEU A 64 -0.43 -5.90 10.91
N GLU A 65 -0.71 -4.85 11.67
CA GLU A 65 0.12 -4.40 12.80
C GLU A 65 0.34 -5.52 13.84
N ALA A 66 -0.68 -6.36 14.07
CA ALA A 66 -0.63 -7.46 15.03
C ALA A 66 0.25 -8.65 14.59
N GLY A 67 0.40 -8.90 13.28
CA GLY A 67 1.14 -10.06 12.76
C GLY A 67 2.42 -9.70 12.00
N HIS A 68 2.46 -8.50 11.41
CA HIS A 68 3.49 -8.02 10.51
C HIS A 68 3.69 -6.50 10.67
N PRO A 69 4.29 -6.05 11.79
CA PRO A 69 4.45 -4.62 12.10
C PRO A 69 5.26 -3.87 11.03
N ARG A 70 6.15 -4.57 10.34
CA ARG A 70 6.95 -3.99 9.24
C ARG A 70 6.11 -3.68 8.00
N LEU A 71 5.20 -4.59 7.63
CA LEU A 71 4.25 -4.37 6.54
C LEU A 71 3.25 -3.26 6.88
N ALA A 72 2.77 -3.23 8.13
CA ALA A 72 1.89 -2.16 8.60
C ALA A 72 2.55 -0.78 8.48
N ALA A 73 3.82 -0.65 8.86
CA ALA A 73 4.57 0.60 8.72
C ALA A 73 4.72 1.05 7.25
N LEU A 74 4.92 0.11 6.33
CA LEU A 74 5.01 0.40 4.89
C LEU A 74 3.67 0.84 4.31
N LEU A 75 2.56 0.17 4.65
CA LEU A 75 1.21 0.61 4.23
C LEU A 75 0.89 2.01 4.76
N GLY A 76 1.23 2.31 6.02
CA GLY A 76 1.01 3.63 6.61
C GLY A 76 1.81 4.73 5.89
N GLN A 77 3.07 4.47 5.51
CA GLN A 77 3.87 5.42 4.73
C GLN A 77 3.31 5.64 3.32
N ILE A 78 2.77 4.60 2.71
CA ILE A 78 2.10 4.68 1.40
C ILE A 78 0.82 5.53 1.51
N ALA A 79 -0.01 5.27 2.51
CA ALA A 79 -1.24 6.04 2.77
C ALA A 79 -0.94 7.53 3.04
N ASP A 80 0.08 7.83 3.87
CA ASP A 80 0.53 9.19 4.13
C ASP A 80 1.07 9.87 2.86
N THR A 81 1.78 9.12 2.01
CA THR A 81 2.27 9.64 0.73
C THR A 81 1.10 9.98 -0.20
N LEU A 82 0.09 9.10 -0.32
CA LEU A 82 -1.10 9.37 -1.12
C LEU A 82 -1.91 10.55 -0.59
N ALA A 83 -2.14 10.61 0.72
CA ALA A 83 -2.81 11.74 1.37
C ALA A 83 -2.09 13.06 1.09
N LYS A 84 -0.75 13.06 1.04
CA LYS A 84 0.06 14.23 0.65
C LYS A 84 -0.06 14.58 -0.83
N LEU A 85 -0.29 13.62 -1.72
CA LEU A 85 -0.61 13.89 -3.12
C LEU A 85 -2.03 14.44 -3.31
N GLY A 86 -2.90 14.39 -2.29
CA GLY A 86 -4.27 14.94 -2.35
C GLY A 86 -5.21 14.12 -3.22
N ILE A 87 -4.93 12.82 -3.33
CA ILE A 87 -5.71 11.79 -4.01
C ILE A 87 -6.10 10.73 -2.99
#